data_AF-D3B8B4-F1
#
_entry.id   AF-D3B8B4-F1
#
_cell.length_a   1.000
_cell.length_b   1.000
_cell.length_c   1.000
_cell.angle_alpha   90.00
_cell.angle_beta   90.00
_cell.angle_gamma   90.00
#
_symmetry.space_group_name_H-M   'P 1'
#
loop_
_entity.id
_entity.type
_entity.pdbx_description
1 polymer ?
#
loop_
_entity_poly.entity_id
_entity_poly.type
_entity_poly.pdbx_seq_one_letter_code
_entity_poly.pdbx_strand_id
1 'polypeptide(L)'
;MEEDEIIFDYICLEIDRINKPVSLDLLPIEVFYLIIDSMDSKDIFTHFQYVSKTIFNNCQDEFFWRQKCIKKFGHTPKFKCRMANDPRSWKQFYVENSRDKYLVVGAELYGERLLDVQEQLRANGLVNVDTANVNGFRKLPELLNYDAILFFSYCGFHQTHVGDRLADFVDAGGGVVLGTYSHCGGGNRLEGRWMKDQYDPIAGGVTNRTYQLRMGRVVYEGHPIMEDVTNFHGGQQSSHSDGPLSKHSVLIATWENGRPLVAELCNDKMKGKIVSLNFYPPSSASVTDSWPKNSDGGKLLCNALKYVRISTPSAIQSRNNLMIDQLPSGSSTSSSAISPHLKL
;
A
#
# COMPACT_ATOMS: atom_id res chain seq x y z
N MET A 1 -0.08 10.63 -25.41
CA MET A 1 0.68 9.47 -25.90
C MET A 1 1.54 9.89 -27.07
N GLU A 2 0.95 10.44 -28.15
CA GLU A 2 1.75 11.04 -29.23
C GLU A 2 2.60 12.24 -28.77
N GLU A 3 2.10 13.17 -27.96
CA GLU A 3 2.92 14.32 -27.54
C GLU A 3 4.12 13.93 -26.64
N ASP A 4 3.97 12.95 -25.75
CA ASP A 4 5.06 12.52 -24.85
C ASP A 4 6.11 11.65 -25.57
N GLU A 5 5.69 10.79 -26.51
CA GLU A 5 6.61 10.07 -27.41
C GLU A 5 7.29 11.03 -28.38
N ILE A 6 6.57 12.02 -28.91
CA ILE A 6 7.15 13.07 -29.77
C ILE A 6 8.16 13.89 -28.97
N ILE A 7 7.89 14.23 -27.71
CA ILE A 7 8.85 14.95 -26.86
C ILE A 7 10.08 14.07 -26.60
N PHE A 8 9.89 12.79 -26.24
CA PHE A 8 11.00 11.87 -25.98
C PHE A 8 11.85 11.62 -27.24
N ASP A 9 11.22 11.38 -28.38
CA ASP A 9 11.88 11.18 -29.67
C ASP A 9 12.52 12.48 -30.18
N TYR A 10 11.91 13.65 -29.93
CA TYR A 10 12.51 14.95 -30.24
C TYR A 10 13.74 15.21 -29.37
N ILE A 11 13.70 14.86 -28.08
CA ILE A 11 14.86 14.95 -27.18
C ILE A 11 15.97 14.01 -27.65
N CYS A 12 15.64 12.75 -28.00
CA CYS A 12 16.61 11.79 -28.52
C CYS A 12 17.22 12.26 -29.85
N LEU A 13 16.40 12.75 -30.78
CA LEU A 13 16.83 13.30 -32.07
C LEU A 13 17.71 14.54 -31.93
N GLU A 14 17.43 15.40 -30.94
CA GLU A 14 18.22 16.61 -30.72
C GLU A 14 19.51 16.33 -29.94
N ILE A 15 19.52 15.30 -29.08
CA ILE A 15 20.73 14.75 -28.48
C ILE A 15 21.64 14.12 -29.55
N ASP A 16 21.08 13.39 -30.52
CA ASP A 16 21.84 12.76 -31.61
C ASP A 16 22.33 13.75 -32.68
N ARG A 17 21.60 14.84 -32.93
CA ARG A 17 22.00 15.91 -33.86
C ARG A 17 23.17 16.75 -33.35
N ILE A 18 23.28 16.90 -32.03
CA ILE A 18 24.34 17.67 -31.40
C ILE A 18 25.48 16.68 -31.15
N ASN A 19 26.50 16.69 -31.99
CA ASN A 19 27.72 15.88 -31.88
C ASN A 19 28.62 16.28 -30.67
N LYS A 20 27.99 16.73 -29.57
CA LYS A 20 28.56 17.18 -28.30
C LYS A 20 27.64 16.72 -27.17
N PRO A 21 28.17 16.41 -25.98
CA PRO A 21 27.33 16.11 -24.83
C PRO A 21 26.37 17.28 -24.55
N VAL A 22 25.07 17.02 -24.66
CA VAL A 22 24.04 17.99 -24.27
C VAL A 22 24.16 18.21 -22.77
N SER A 23 24.50 19.44 -22.38
CA SER A 23 24.48 19.81 -20.97
C SER A 23 23.04 19.76 -20.48
N LEU A 24 22.79 18.97 -19.43
CA LEU A 24 21.47 18.86 -18.78
C LEU A 24 20.90 20.24 -18.37
N ASP A 25 21.77 21.22 -18.16
CA ASP A 25 21.42 22.59 -17.80
C ASP A 25 20.73 23.38 -18.92
N LEU A 26 20.77 22.87 -20.15
CA LEU A 26 20.18 23.51 -21.34
C LEU A 26 18.83 22.91 -21.74
N LEU A 27 18.37 21.87 -21.03
CA LEU A 27 17.08 21.25 -21.32
C LEU A 27 15.92 22.17 -20.88
N PRO A 28 14.80 22.17 -21.62
CA PRO A 28 13.57 22.81 -21.17
C PRO A 28 13.14 22.25 -19.80
N ILE A 29 12.49 23.08 -18.99
CA ILE A 29 12.12 22.72 -17.61
C ILE A 29 11.15 21.53 -17.56
N GLU A 30 10.31 21.40 -18.58
CA GLU A 30 9.37 20.31 -18.77
C GLU A 30 10.11 18.98 -18.94
N VAL A 31 11.17 18.97 -19.75
CA VAL A 31 12.03 17.80 -19.97
C VAL A 31 12.78 17.43 -18.69
N PHE A 32 13.27 18.44 -17.98
CA PHE A 32 13.90 18.23 -16.68
C PHE A 32 12.95 17.56 -15.69
N TYR A 33 11.68 17.99 -15.62
CA TYR A 33 10.65 17.38 -14.78
C TYR A 33 10.37 15.92 -15.13
N LEU A 34 10.33 15.57 -16.42
CA LEU A 34 10.16 14.19 -16.87
C LEU A 34 11.34 13.31 -16.42
N ILE A 35 12.57 13.79 -16.58
CA ILE A 35 13.78 13.08 -16.14
C ILE A 35 13.73 12.84 -14.63
N ILE A 36 13.56 13.89 -13.82
CA ILE A 36 13.54 13.75 -12.36
C ILE A 36 12.32 13.00 -11.81
N ASP A 37 11.19 12.98 -12.53
CA ASP A 37 10.04 12.16 -12.15
C ASP A 37 10.34 10.66 -12.29
N SER A 38 11.19 10.29 -13.27
CA SER A 38 11.65 8.91 -13.47
C SER A 38 12.73 8.45 -12.47
N MET A 39 13.41 9.38 -11.79
CA MET A 39 14.51 9.06 -10.88
C MET A 39 14.04 8.69 -9.47
N ASP A 40 14.82 7.84 -8.79
CA ASP A 40 14.62 7.57 -7.37
C ASP A 40 14.78 8.86 -6.57
N SER A 41 13.88 9.02 -5.61
CA SER A 41 13.80 10.21 -4.79
C SER A 41 15.10 10.45 -4.02
N LYS A 42 15.68 9.39 -3.47
CA LYS A 42 16.94 9.45 -2.74
C LYS A 42 18.06 9.94 -3.65
N ASP A 43 18.13 9.44 -4.88
CA ASP A 43 19.17 9.83 -5.84
C ASP A 43 19.05 11.30 -6.24
N ILE A 44 17.83 11.82 -6.37
CA ILE A 44 17.59 13.25 -6.56
C ILE A 44 18.19 14.05 -5.41
N PHE A 45 17.96 13.62 -4.17
CA PHE A 45 18.42 14.33 -2.98
C PHE A 45 19.92 14.20 -2.73
N THR A 46 20.52 13.04 -2.92
CA THR A 46 21.91 12.80 -2.51
C THR A 46 22.91 13.11 -3.61
N HIS A 47 22.51 13.00 -4.88
CA HIS A 47 23.46 13.04 -5.99
C HIS A 47 23.02 14.06 -7.05
N PHE A 48 21.84 13.87 -7.64
CA PHE A 48 21.48 14.55 -8.87
C PHE A 48 21.32 16.06 -8.71
N GLN A 49 20.70 16.53 -7.62
CA GLN A 49 20.50 17.97 -7.41
C GLN A 49 21.81 18.76 -7.31
N TYR A 50 22.96 18.11 -7.11
CA TYR A 50 24.27 18.75 -6.96
C TYR A 50 25.15 18.65 -8.21
N VAL A 51 24.63 18.10 -9.32
CA VAL A 51 25.36 17.96 -10.59
C VAL A 51 25.72 19.34 -11.18
N SER A 52 24.84 20.33 -11.01
CA SER A 52 25.10 21.71 -11.41
C SER A 52 24.27 22.70 -10.57
N LYS A 53 24.62 24.00 -10.65
CA LYS A 53 23.83 25.06 -10.02
C LYS A 53 22.44 25.20 -10.64
N THR A 54 22.32 25.00 -11.95
CA THR A 54 21.04 25.09 -12.67
C THR A 54 20.09 23.97 -12.23
N ILE A 55 20.58 22.73 -12.20
CA ILE A 55 19.83 21.56 -11.72
C ILE A 55 19.43 21.74 -10.25
N PHE A 56 20.34 22.23 -9.40
CA PHE A 56 20.04 22.49 -8.00
C PHE A 56 18.87 23.45 -7.84
N ASN A 57 18.87 24.56 -8.59
CA ASN A 57 17.81 25.56 -8.56
C ASN A 57 16.47 24.99 -9.04
N ASN A 58 16.47 24.23 -10.14
CA ASN A 58 15.26 23.57 -10.64
C ASN A 58 14.72 22.51 -9.64
N CYS A 59 15.59 21.82 -8.91
CA CYS A 59 15.20 20.93 -7.82
C CYS A 59 14.70 21.65 -6.54
N GLN A 60 14.73 22.98 -6.48
CA GLN A 60 14.05 23.78 -5.44
C GLN A 60 12.64 24.21 -5.86
N ASP A 61 12.18 23.85 -7.06
CA ASP A 61 10.87 24.26 -7.54
C ASP A 61 9.74 23.61 -6.73
N GLU A 62 8.96 24.43 -6.03
CA GLU A 62 7.84 23.98 -5.22
C GLU A 62 6.69 23.40 -6.05
N PHE A 63 6.50 23.86 -7.29
CA PHE A 63 5.47 23.31 -8.17
C PHE A 63 5.78 21.86 -8.56
N PHE A 64 7.04 21.58 -8.90
CA PHE A 64 7.50 20.22 -9.16
C PHE A 64 7.22 19.29 -7.98
N TRP A 65 7.67 19.65 -6.78
CA TRP A 65 7.48 18.82 -5.60
C TRP A 65 6.01 18.68 -5.23
N ARG A 66 5.18 19.71 -5.45
CA ARG A 66 3.73 19.63 -5.29
C ARG A 66 3.13 18.58 -6.23
N GLN A 67 3.48 18.60 -7.52
CA GLN A 67 2.98 17.61 -8.47
C GLN A 67 3.44 16.20 -8.12
N LYS A 68 4.71 16.03 -7.76
CA LYS A 68 5.26 14.73 -7.32
C LYS A 68 4.56 14.22 -6.05
N CYS A 69 4.22 15.12 -5.12
CA CYS A 69 3.43 14.79 -3.94
C CYS A 69 1.99 14.40 -4.28
N ILE A 70 1.31 15.13 -5.16
CA ILE A 70 -0.07 14.80 -5.58
C ILE A 70 -0.08 13.43 -6.28
N LYS A 71 0.87 13.19 -7.17
CA LYS A 71 1.01 11.91 -7.88
C LYS A 71 1.25 10.75 -6.91
N LYS A 72 2.14 10.91 -5.94
CA LYS A 72 2.48 9.86 -4.97
C LYS A 72 1.44 9.69 -3.87
N PHE A 73 0.94 10.79 -3.32
CA PHE A 73 0.17 10.83 -2.08
C PHE A 73 -1.27 11.32 -2.23
N GLY A 74 -1.75 11.68 -3.43
CA GLY A 74 -3.05 12.35 -3.62
C GLY A 74 -4.27 11.56 -3.11
N HIS A 75 -4.15 10.25 -3.01
CA HIS A 75 -5.17 9.37 -2.44
C HIS A 75 -4.92 8.98 -0.99
N THR A 76 -3.83 9.46 -0.38
CA THR A 76 -3.41 9.08 0.96
C THR A 76 -3.95 10.02 2.05
N PRO A 77 -4.20 9.51 3.27
CA PRO A 77 -4.54 10.34 4.42
C PRO A 77 -3.46 11.38 4.78
N LYS A 78 -2.18 11.04 4.56
CA LYS A 78 -1.02 11.92 4.83
C LYS A 78 -1.14 13.26 4.09
N PHE A 79 -1.60 13.22 2.83
CA PHE A 79 -1.78 14.42 2.02
C PHE A 79 -2.88 15.34 2.60
N LYS A 80 -3.98 14.76 3.09
CA LYS A 80 -5.11 15.51 3.69
C LYS A 80 -4.72 16.23 4.98
N CYS A 81 -4.00 15.56 5.88
CA CYS A 81 -3.55 16.16 7.14
C CYS A 81 -2.63 17.37 6.91
N ARG A 82 -1.81 17.33 5.85
CA ARG A 82 -0.74 18.31 5.61
C ARG A 82 -1.18 19.51 4.79
N MET A 83 -2.14 19.33 3.88
CA MET A 83 -2.80 20.44 3.17
C MET A 83 -3.48 21.43 4.11
N ALA A 84 -3.84 21.01 5.32
CA ALA A 84 -4.63 21.82 6.23
C ALA A 84 -3.84 22.97 6.88
N ASN A 85 -2.55 22.79 7.24
CA ASN A 85 -1.81 23.78 8.06
C ASN A 85 -0.26 23.59 8.09
N ASP A 86 0.36 22.98 7.08
CA ASP A 86 1.80 22.75 7.11
C ASP A 86 2.62 23.95 6.58
N PRO A 87 3.49 24.59 7.38
CA PRO A 87 4.33 25.69 6.92
C PRO A 87 5.56 25.24 6.10
N ARG A 88 5.79 23.94 5.93
CA ARG A 88 6.99 23.40 5.26
C ARG A 88 6.84 23.38 3.75
N SER A 89 7.97 23.34 3.04
CA SER A 89 7.99 23.17 1.58
C SER A 89 7.44 21.81 1.14
N TRP A 90 6.91 21.74 -0.08
CA TRP A 90 6.50 20.50 -0.73
C TRP A 90 7.67 19.52 -0.85
N LYS A 91 8.89 20.05 -1.06
CA LYS A 91 10.13 19.27 -1.05
C LYS A 91 10.33 18.56 0.28
N GLN A 92 10.29 19.31 1.39
CA GLN A 92 10.49 18.73 2.71
C GLN A 92 9.40 17.72 3.05
N PHE A 93 8.14 18.05 2.73
CA PHE A 93 7.02 17.12 2.89
C PHE A 93 7.27 15.82 2.12
N TYR A 94 7.68 15.90 0.85
CA TYR A 94 7.98 14.74 0.04
C TYR A 94 9.09 13.88 0.65
N VAL A 95 10.22 14.48 1.07
CA VAL A 95 11.36 13.76 1.67
C VAL A 95 10.91 12.94 2.87
N GLU A 96 10.27 13.58 3.83
CA GLU A 96 9.92 12.98 5.11
C GLU A 96 8.85 11.88 4.99
N ASN A 97 8.08 11.91 3.90
CA ASN A 97 7.01 10.95 3.61
C ASN A 97 7.35 10.02 2.44
N SER A 98 8.55 10.13 1.87
CA SER A 98 8.98 9.34 0.70
C SER A 98 9.07 7.84 1.00
N ARG A 99 9.27 7.49 2.27
CA ARG A 99 9.33 6.11 2.76
C ARG A 99 8.01 5.72 3.40
N ASP A 100 7.59 4.49 3.14
CA ASP A 100 6.44 3.92 3.82
C ASP A 100 6.69 3.84 5.33
N LYS A 101 5.65 4.08 6.12
CA LYS A 101 5.61 4.00 7.58
C LYS A 101 4.45 3.12 7.98
N TYR A 102 4.75 2.10 8.78
CA TYR A 102 3.79 1.11 9.25
C TYR A 102 3.62 1.26 10.76
N LEU A 103 2.40 1.04 11.24
CA LEU A 103 2.11 1.00 12.67
C LEU A 103 1.56 -0.37 13.06
N VAL A 104 2.13 -0.97 14.09
CA VAL A 104 1.56 -2.13 14.77
C VAL A 104 0.83 -1.63 16.01
N VAL A 105 -0.49 -1.74 16.01
CA VAL A 105 -1.34 -1.44 17.15
C VAL A 105 -1.81 -2.73 17.79
N GLY A 106 -1.44 -2.94 19.05
CA GLY A 106 -1.84 -4.09 19.84
C GLY A 106 -2.64 -3.68 21.07
N ALA A 107 -3.56 -4.52 21.53
CA ALA A 107 -4.08 -4.47 22.90
C ALA A 107 -3.55 -5.67 23.68
N GLU A 108 -2.33 -5.54 24.23
CA GLU A 108 -1.59 -6.63 24.87
C GLU A 108 -1.19 -6.33 26.30
N LEU A 109 -1.20 -7.36 27.15
CA LEU A 109 -0.72 -7.26 28.52
C LEU A 109 0.79 -7.00 28.59
N TYR A 110 1.53 -7.66 27.70
CA TYR A 110 2.98 -7.64 27.70
C TYR A 110 3.55 -7.01 26.42
N GLY A 111 4.50 -6.09 26.58
CA GLY A 111 5.02 -5.26 25.48
C GLY A 111 5.87 -6.03 24.48
N GLU A 112 6.53 -7.11 24.90
CA GLU A 112 7.38 -7.95 24.06
C GLU A 112 6.61 -8.60 22.90
N ARG A 113 5.29 -8.78 23.03
CA ARG A 113 4.45 -9.31 21.95
C ARG A 113 4.35 -8.36 20.76
N LEU A 114 4.26 -7.04 21.02
CA LEU A 114 4.32 -6.05 19.95
C LEU A 114 5.73 -5.95 19.35
N LEU A 115 6.77 -6.07 20.19
CA LEU A 115 8.15 -6.04 19.73
C LEU A 115 8.49 -7.24 18.83
N ASP A 116 8.01 -8.44 19.17
CA ASP A 116 8.14 -9.62 18.33
C ASP A 116 7.46 -9.44 16.96
N VAL A 117 6.22 -8.92 16.93
CA VAL A 117 5.56 -8.59 15.65
C VAL A 117 6.38 -7.57 14.86
N GLN A 118 6.92 -6.54 15.51
CA GLN A 118 7.78 -5.54 14.86
C GLN A 118 9.07 -6.18 14.31
N GLU A 119 9.71 -7.09 15.05
CA GLU A 119 10.91 -7.81 14.64
C GLU A 119 10.62 -8.74 13.45
N GLN A 120 9.50 -9.47 13.47
CA GLN A 120 9.06 -10.32 12.37
C GLN A 120 8.83 -9.49 11.10
N LEU A 121 8.21 -8.32 11.20
CA LEU A 121 8.01 -7.42 10.06
C LEU A 121 9.35 -6.88 9.52
N ARG A 122 10.27 -6.51 10.40
CA ARG A 122 11.61 -6.02 10.02
C ARG A 122 12.46 -7.09 9.36
N ALA A 123 12.45 -8.31 9.90
CA ALA A 123 13.15 -9.46 9.33
C ALA A 123 12.64 -9.82 7.93
N ASN A 124 11.38 -9.50 7.62
CA ASN A 124 10.75 -9.75 6.31
C ASN A 124 10.70 -8.49 5.42
N GLY A 125 11.49 -7.46 5.75
CA GLY A 125 11.79 -6.34 4.83
C GLY A 125 11.02 -5.04 5.07
N LEU A 126 10.22 -4.90 6.13
CA LEU A 126 9.65 -3.59 6.51
C LEU A 126 10.62 -2.80 7.39
N VAL A 127 11.01 -1.60 6.97
CA VAL A 127 12.02 -0.82 7.70
C VAL A 127 11.39 0.07 8.77
N ASN A 128 10.44 0.93 8.41
CA ASN A 128 9.85 1.92 9.32
C ASN A 128 8.57 1.37 9.95
N VAL A 129 8.73 0.55 10.98
CA VAL A 129 7.62 -0.04 11.74
C VAL A 129 7.64 0.51 13.15
N ASP A 130 6.60 1.25 13.52
CA ASP A 130 6.36 1.72 14.89
C ASP A 130 5.36 0.81 15.60
N THR A 131 5.31 0.87 16.93
CA THR A 131 4.38 0.08 17.76
C THR A 131 3.62 0.98 18.71
N ALA A 132 2.33 0.72 18.92
CA ALA A 132 1.51 1.37 19.93
C ALA A 132 0.65 0.34 20.67
N ASN A 133 0.77 0.29 21.99
CA ASN A 133 -0.08 -0.58 22.82
C ASN A 133 -1.25 0.23 23.41
N VAL A 134 -2.48 -0.15 23.06
CA VAL A 134 -3.72 0.49 23.53
C VAL A 134 -4.37 -0.22 24.72
N ASN A 135 -3.76 -1.30 25.21
CA ASN A 135 -4.20 -1.99 26.42
C ASN A 135 -4.27 -1.04 27.62
N GLY A 136 -5.27 -1.23 28.47
CA GLY A 136 -5.49 -0.39 29.64
C GLY A 136 -5.85 1.05 29.24
N PHE A 137 -6.62 1.20 28.15
CA PHE A 137 -7.22 2.48 27.74
C PHE A 137 -6.21 3.55 27.32
N ARG A 138 -5.03 3.14 26.86
CA ARG A 138 -3.99 4.06 26.38
C ARG A 138 -4.40 4.70 25.05
N LYS A 139 -3.93 5.94 24.84
CA LYS A 139 -4.26 6.76 23.67
C LYS A 139 -3.61 6.22 22.39
N LEU A 140 -4.33 6.26 21.28
CA LEU A 140 -3.77 6.05 19.95
C LEU A 140 -2.85 7.21 19.51
N PRO A 141 -1.74 6.92 18.80
CA PRO A 141 -0.99 7.95 18.09
C PRO A 141 -1.84 8.54 16.94
N GLU A 142 -1.33 9.61 16.32
CA GLU A 142 -1.96 10.17 15.12
C GLU A 142 -1.80 9.19 13.94
N LEU A 143 -2.91 8.52 13.59
CA LEU A 143 -2.90 7.41 12.62
C LEU A 143 -2.58 7.86 11.21
N LEU A 144 -2.93 9.11 10.84
CA LEU A 144 -2.69 9.65 9.51
C LEU A 144 -1.20 9.85 9.17
N ASN A 145 -0.28 9.61 10.13
CA ASN A 145 1.16 9.58 9.89
C ASN A 145 1.66 8.27 9.24
N TYR A 146 0.81 7.25 9.14
CA TYR A 146 1.16 5.91 8.67
C TYR A 146 0.46 5.57 7.34
N ASP A 147 1.05 4.67 6.55
CA ASP A 147 0.50 4.22 5.28
C ASP A 147 -0.35 2.95 5.44
N ALA A 148 0.01 2.11 6.39
CA ALA A 148 -0.74 0.92 6.77
C ALA A 148 -0.60 0.62 8.26
N ILE A 149 -1.66 0.05 8.82
CA ILE A 149 -1.76 -0.29 10.24
C ILE A 149 -2.10 -1.78 10.37
N LEU A 150 -1.32 -2.51 11.17
CA LEU A 150 -1.71 -3.82 11.66
C LEU A 150 -2.38 -3.63 13.02
N PHE A 151 -3.62 -4.06 13.18
CA PHE A 151 -4.33 -4.06 14.45
C PHE A 151 -4.63 -5.47 14.93
N PHE A 152 -4.35 -5.75 16.21
CA PHE A 152 -4.77 -6.97 16.90
C PHE A 152 -5.01 -6.71 18.38
N SER A 153 -5.70 -7.62 19.05
CA SER A 153 -6.08 -7.46 20.45
C SER A 153 -6.03 -8.79 21.19
N TYR A 154 -5.86 -8.73 22.50
CA TYR A 154 -6.02 -9.87 23.40
C TYR A 154 -6.60 -9.42 24.75
N CYS A 155 -6.26 -8.19 25.15
CA CYS A 155 -6.74 -7.52 26.36
C CYS A 155 -7.68 -6.35 26.02
N GLY A 156 -8.31 -5.78 27.05
CA GLY A 156 -9.27 -4.69 26.93
C GLY A 156 -8.65 -3.34 26.52
N PHE A 157 -9.39 -2.59 25.71
CA PHE A 157 -9.03 -1.26 25.19
C PHE A 157 -10.31 -0.43 24.94
N HIS A 158 -10.18 0.83 24.53
CA HIS A 158 -11.33 1.64 24.13
C HIS A 158 -11.90 1.21 22.77
N GLN A 159 -12.68 0.14 22.74
CA GLN A 159 -13.17 -0.52 21.52
C GLN A 159 -13.82 0.44 20.50
N THR A 160 -14.80 1.25 20.94
CA THR A 160 -15.47 2.24 20.09
C THR A 160 -14.51 3.31 19.59
N HIS A 161 -13.68 3.88 20.47
CA HIS A 161 -12.74 4.93 20.07
C HIS A 161 -11.73 4.44 19.03
N VAL A 162 -11.13 3.27 19.27
CA VAL A 162 -10.15 2.68 18.34
C VAL A 162 -10.82 2.28 17.03
N GLY A 163 -12.01 1.68 17.08
CA GLY A 163 -12.78 1.32 15.89
C GLY A 163 -13.17 2.53 15.05
N ASP A 164 -13.66 3.62 15.66
CA ASP A 164 -13.98 4.86 14.96
C ASP A 164 -12.74 5.47 14.29
N ARG A 165 -11.59 5.48 14.98
CA ARG A 165 -10.34 6.04 14.43
C ARG A 165 -9.76 5.20 13.29
N LEU A 166 -9.86 3.87 13.36
CA LEU A 166 -9.45 3.00 12.25
C LEU A 166 -10.41 3.15 11.05
N ALA A 167 -11.71 3.30 11.28
CA ALA A 167 -12.68 3.57 10.22
C ALA A 167 -12.38 4.91 9.52
N ASP A 168 -12.14 5.98 10.28
CA ASP A 168 -11.71 7.28 9.74
C ASP A 168 -10.42 7.17 8.93
N PHE A 169 -9.47 6.35 9.39
CA PHE A 169 -8.21 6.11 8.70
C PHE A 169 -8.43 5.42 7.34
N VAL A 170 -9.27 4.38 7.29
CA VAL A 170 -9.65 3.70 6.04
C VAL A 170 -10.40 4.63 5.09
N ASP A 171 -11.35 5.41 5.59
CA ASP A 171 -12.10 6.39 4.79
C ASP A 171 -11.21 7.50 4.23
N ALA A 172 -10.14 7.81 4.96
CA ALA A 172 -9.12 8.74 4.50
C ALA A 172 -8.20 8.14 3.42
N GLY A 173 -8.26 6.82 3.19
CA GLY A 173 -7.47 6.07 2.20
C GLY A 173 -6.49 5.06 2.82
N GLY A 174 -6.31 5.05 4.14
CA GLY A 174 -5.33 4.23 4.86
C GLY A 174 -5.60 2.73 4.78
N GLY A 175 -4.54 1.92 4.72
CA GLY A 175 -4.65 0.46 4.71
C GLY A 175 -4.70 -0.15 6.12
N VAL A 176 -5.60 -1.10 6.38
CA VAL A 176 -5.64 -1.80 7.67
C VAL A 176 -5.52 -3.31 7.47
N VAL A 177 -4.65 -3.94 8.27
CA VAL A 177 -4.58 -5.39 8.43
C VAL A 177 -5.09 -5.74 9.82
N LEU A 178 -6.02 -6.68 9.92
CA LEU A 178 -6.56 -7.19 11.17
C LEU A 178 -5.94 -8.55 11.51
N GLY A 179 -5.42 -8.71 12.73
CA GLY A 179 -5.12 -10.03 13.30
C GLY A 179 -6.33 -10.65 14.00
N THR A 180 -6.25 -11.92 14.41
CA THR A 180 -7.31 -12.57 15.22
C THR A 180 -7.60 -11.80 16.51
N TYR A 181 -8.81 -11.99 17.05
CA TYR A 181 -9.43 -11.32 18.21
C TYR A 181 -9.89 -9.89 17.94
N SER A 182 -9.34 -9.19 16.94
CA SER A 182 -9.81 -7.86 16.58
C SER A 182 -11.22 -7.84 15.99
N HIS A 183 -11.66 -8.94 15.39
CA HIS A 183 -12.93 -9.08 14.68
C HIS A 183 -13.86 -10.17 15.27
N CYS A 184 -13.46 -10.86 16.35
CA CYS A 184 -14.20 -11.99 16.92
C CYS A 184 -14.23 -11.98 18.46
N GLY A 185 -15.27 -12.57 19.05
CA GLY A 185 -15.46 -12.63 20.51
C GLY A 185 -15.89 -11.30 21.15
N GLY A 186 -16.78 -11.35 22.14
CA GLY A 186 -17.19 -10.15 22.89
C GLY A 186 -16.10 -9.65 23.85
N GLY A 187 -15.89 -8.34 23.92
CA GLY A 187 -15.00 -7.67 24.88
C GLY A 187 -13.59 -7.31 24.39
N ASN A 188 -13.10 -7.95 23.31
CA ASN A 188 -11.77 -7.69 22.75
C ASN A 188 -11.78 -7.31 21.26
N ARG A 189 -12.97 -7.21 20.63
CA ARG A 189 -13.12 -6.84 19.22
C ARG A 189 -13.25 -5.32 19.02
N LEU A 190 -13.02 -4.83 17.81
CA LEU A 190 -13.34 -3.46 17.43
C LEU A 190 -14.86 -3.22 17.47
N GLU A 191 -15.26 -2.02 17.89
CA GLU A 191 -16.67 -1.60 17.96
C GLU A 191 -16.84 -0.22 17.30
N GLY A 192 -17.95 0.46 17.57
CA GLY A 192 -18.26 1.76 16.96
C GLY A 192 -18.56 1.64 15.47
N ARG A 193 -18.09 2.61 14.69
CA ARG A 193 -18.23 2.66 13.22
C ARG A 193 -17.65 1.42 12.55
N TRP A 194 -16.51 0.91 13.04
CA TRP A 194 -15.88 -0.28 12.46
C TRP A 194 -16.87 -1.45 12.33
N MET A 195 -17.59 -1.73 13.42
CA MET A 195 -18.60 -2.78 13.44
C MET A 195 -19.90 -2.36 12.74
N LYS A 196 -20.40 -1.16 13.01
CA LYS A 196 -21.70 -0.67 12.51
C LYS A 196 -21.74 -0.60 10.97
N ASP A 197 -20.64 -0.16 10.39
CA ASP A 197 -20.49 0.10 8.96
C ASP A 197 -19.79 -1.07 8.24
N GLN A 198 -19.53 -2.18 8.94
CA GLN A 198 -19.05 -3.46 8.42
C GLN A 198 -17.64 -3.41 7.78
N TYR A 199 -16.65 -2.91 8.52
CA TYR A 199 -15.24 -2.85 8.09
C TYR A 199 -14.47 -4.17 8.25
N ASP A 200 -15.05 -5.22 8.84
CA ASP A 200 -14.37 -6.52 9.02
C ASP A 200 -14.46 -7.38 7.75
N PRO A 201 -13.36 -7.87 7.16
CA PRO A 201 -13.42 -8.89 6.10
C PRO A 201 -13.98 -10.25 6.56
N ILE A 202 -13.71 -10.64 7.81
CA ILE A 202 -14.24 -11.84 8.47
C ILE A 202 -15.18 -11.36 9.59
N ALA A 203 -16.49 -11.51 9.41
CA ALA A 203 -17.48 -10.94 10.31
C ALA A 203 -17.71 -11.79 11.56
N GLY A 204 -17.42 -11.22 12.72
CA GLY A 204 -17.84 -11.76 14.00
C GLY A 204 -17.26 -13.14 14.29
N GLY A 205 -18.12 -14.06 14.72
CA GLY A 205 -17.73 -15.38 15.21
C GLY A 205 -17.21 -15.36 16.65
N VAL A 206 -16.84 -16.55 17.12
CA VAL A 206 -16.14 -16.78 18.38
C VAL A 206 -14.69 -17.17 18.09
N THR A 207 -13.81 -16.88 19.04
CA THR A 207 -12.44 -17.41 18.96
C THR A 207 -12.48 -18.92 19.16
N ASN A 208 -11.88 -19.64 18.22
CA ASN A 208 -11.60 -21.06 18.31
C ASN A 208 -10.09 -21.30 18.39
N ARG A 209 -9.71 -22.47 18.92
CA ARG A 209 -8.34 -22.94 19.06
C ARG A 209 -8.27 -24.36 18.55
N THR A 210 -7.34 -24.61 17.63
CA THR A 210 -7.16 -25.93 17.05
C THR A 210 -5.68 -26.26 17.06
N TYR A 211 -5.35 -27.46 17.55
CA TYR A 211 -3.96 -27.85 17.71
C TYR A 211 -3.23 -27.92 16.36
N GLN A 212 -2.17 -27.12 16.21
CA GLN A 212 -1.30 -27.10 15.02
C GLN A 212 -2.04 -26.95 13.69
N LEU A 213 -3.07 -26.10 13.66
CA LEU A 213 -3.85 -25.85 12.44
C LEU A 213 -2.95 -25.30 11.33
N ARG A 214 -2.90 -26.02 10.21
CA ARG A 214 -2.06 -25.69 9.05
C ARG A 214 -2.80 -24.82 8.05
N MET A 215 -2.03 -24.05 7.27
CA MET A 215 -2.56 -23.41 6.07
C MET A 215 -3.17 -24.47 5.15
N GLY A 216 -4.40 -24.21 4.71
CA GLY A 216 -5.14 -25.04 3.77
C GLY A 216 -4.96 -24.56 2.34
N ARG A 217 -6.06 -24.48 1.59
CA ARG A 217 -6.06 -24.06 0.18
C ARG A 217 -5.79 -22.56 0.05
N VAL A 218 -4.87 -22.21 -0.85
CA VAL A 218 -4.73 -20.86 -1.42
C VAL A 218 -5.69 -20.75 -2.61
N VAL A 219 -6.62 -19.80 -2.56
CA VAL A 219 -7.65 -19.62 -3.60
C VAL A 219 -7.07 -18.88 -4.80
N TYR A 220 -6.14 -17.96 -4.57
CA TYR A 220 -5.47 -17.17 -5.61
C TYR A 220 -3.95 -17.23 -5.42
N GLU A 221 -3.29 -18.15 -6.11
CA GLU A 221 -1.84 -18.38 -5.95
C GLU A 221 -0.98 -17.17 -6.34
N GLY A 222 -1.42 -16.35 -7.30
CA GLY A 222 -0.73 -15.12 -7.70
C GLY A 222 -1.06 -13.89 -6.83
N HIS A 223 -1.79 -14.05 -5.72
CA HIS A 223 -2.15 -12.91 -4.87
C HIS A 223 -0.92 -12.40 -4.11
N PRO A 224 -0.59 -11.09 -4.12
CA PRO A 224 0.63 -10.56 -3.49
C PRO A 224 0.79 -10.91 -2.00
N ILE A 225 -0.32 -11.09 -1.29
CA ILE A 225 -0.29 -11.50 0.14
C ILE A 225 0.34 -12.89 0.32
N MET A 226 0.20 -13.77 -0.67
CA MET A 226 0.67 -15.16 -0.63
C MET A 226 2.05 -15.35 -1.25
N GLU A 227 2.70 -14.27 -1.71
CA GLU A 227 4.04 -14.31 -2.30
C GLU A 227 5.05 -14.97 -1.34
N ASP A 228 5.68 -16.05 -1.81
CA ASP A 228 6.65 -16.88 -1.07
C ASP A 228 6.16 -17.44 0.28
N VAL A 229 4.84 -17.58 0.46
CA VAL A 229 4.22 -18.22 1.63
C VAL A 229 3.92 -19.68 1.33
N THR A 230 4.73 -20.59 1.87
CA THR A 230 4.61 -22.03 1.61
C THR A 230 4.58 -22.88 2.89
N ASN A 231 5.12 -22.36 4.00
CA ASN A 231 5.22 -23.05 5.27
C ASN A 231 4.62 -22.20 6.40
N PHE A 232 3.35 -22.45 6.72
CA PHE A 232 2.67 -21.77 7.83
C PHE A 232 1.69 -22.68 8.57
N HIS A 233 1.72 -22.61 9.90
CA HIS A 233 0.72 -23.19 10.81
C HIS A 233 0.61 -22.34 12.08
N GLY A 234 -0.58 -22.32 12.70
CA GLY A 234 -0.89 -21.43 13.84
C GLY A 234 -0.31 -21.83 15.20
N GLY A 235 0.58 -22.84 15.25
CA GLY A 235 1.12 -23.37 16.51
C GLY A 235 0.12 -24.20 17.34
N GLN A 236 0.44 -24.50 18.60
CA GLN A 236 -0.42 -25.34 19.43
C GLN A 236 -1.78 -24.70 19.71
N GLN A 237 -1.85 -23.37 19.82
CA GLN A 237 -3.12 -22.67 20.04
C GLN A 237 -3.91 -22.48 18.74
N SER A 238 -3.21 -22.12 17.64
CA SER A 238 -3.81 -21.66 16.37
C SER A 238 -5.11 -20.90 16.57
N SER A 239 -5.05 -19.84 17.38
CA SER A 239 -6.24 -19.04 17.67
C SER A 239 -6.73 -18.36 16.39
N HIS A 240 -7.99 -18.58 16.04
CA HIS A 240 -8.63 -18.05 14.85
C HIS A 240 -10.11 -17.77 15.13
N SER A 241 -10.74 -16.89 14.36
CA SER A 241 -12.18 -16.72 14.31
C SER A 241 -12.83 -17.84 13.50
N ASP A 242 -13.98 -18.34 13.96
CA ASP A 242 -14.86 -19.19 13.16
C ASP A 242 -15.90 -18.40 12.34
N GLY A 243 -15.83 -17.07 12.37
CA GLY A 243 -16.74 -16.17 11.67
C GLY A 243 -16.77 -16.39 10.15
N PRO A 244 -17.92 -16.16 9.50
CA PRO A 244 -18.00 -16.19 8.04
C PRO A 244 -17.29 -14.99 7.40
N LEU A 245 -17.08 -15.06 6.10
CA LEU A 245 -16.71 -13.88 5.31
C LEU A 245 -17.84 -12.86 5.34
N SER A 246 -17.48 -11.59 5.48
CA SER A 246 -18.43 -10.49 5.35
C SER A 246 -18.91 -10.32 3.92
N LYS A 247 -19.99 -9.56 3.76
CA LYS A 247 -20.44 -9.12 2.44
C LYS A 247 -19.33 -8.31 1.79
N HIS A 248 -19.11 -8.52 0.49
CA HIS A 248 -18.04 -7.89 -0.31
C HIS A 248 -16.62 -8.35 0.04
N SER A 249 -16.45 -9.36 0.90
CA SER A 249 -15.13 -9.95 1.14
C SER A 249 -14.78 -11.01 0.09
N VAL A 250 -13.50 -11.04 -0.27
CA VAL A 250 -12.89 -12.05 -1.13
C VAL A 250 -11.98 -12.94 -0.27
N LEU A 251 -12.19 -14.25 -0.38
CA LEU A 251 -11.34 -15.25 0.26
C LEU A 251 -10.03 -15.43 -0.54
N ILE A 252 -8.89 -15.33 0.13
CA ILE A 252 -7.57 -15.47 -0.50
C ILE A 252 -6.93 -16.81 -0.11
N ALA A 253 -7.01 -17.19 1.17
CA ALA A 253 -6.50 -18.46 1.65
C ALA A 253 -7.35 -18.98 2.80
N THR A 254 -7.31 -20.30 3.01
CA THR A 254 -8.04 -21.00 4.06
C THR A 254 -7.09 -21.66 5.05
N TRP A 255 -7.58 -21.93 6.25
CA TRP A 255 -7.04 -22.95 7.13
C TRP A 255 -7.46 -24.35 6.63
N GLU A 256 -6.74 -25.39 7.02
CA GLU A 256 -7.07 -26.78 6.62
C GLU A 256 -8.45 -27.25 7.09
N ASN A 257 -9.01 -26.63 8.13
CA ASN A 257 -10.38 -26.88 8.62
C ASN A 257 -11.47 -26.14 7.81
N GLY A 258 -11.09 -25.48 6.70
CA GLY A 258 -12.00 -24.74 5.82
C GLY A 258 -12.37 -23.34 6.27
N ARG A 259 -11.92 -22.87 7.44
CA ARG A 259 -12.13 -21.48 7.88
C ARG A 259 -11.25 -20.52 7.07
N PRO A 260 -11.66 -19.26 6.88
CA PRO A 260 -10.81 -18.26 6.23
C PRO A 260 -9.49 -18.08 7.01
N LEU A 261 -8.35 -18.08 6.31
CA LEU A 261 -7.05 -17.66 6.85
C LEU A 261 -6.73 -16.23 6.42
N VAL A 262 -6.93 -15.91 5.15
CA VAL A 262 -6.73 -14.57 4.59
C VAL A 262 -7.98 -14.16 3.84
N ALA A 263 -8.51 -12.98 4.14
CA ALA A 263 -9.63 -12.38 3.43
C ALA A 263 -9.40 -10.88 3.23
N GLU A 264 -9.78 -10.36 2.07
CA GLU A 264 -9.80 -8.92 1.77
C GLU A 264 -11.25 -8.43 1.73
N LEU A 265 -11.51 -7.22 2.23
CA LEU A 265 -12.79 -6.55 2.01
C LEU A 265 -12.71 -5.67 0.75
N CYS A 266 -13.46 -6.04 -0.29
CA CYS A 266 -13.54 -5.32 -1.56
C CYS A 266 -14.82 -4.46 -1.59
N ASN A 267 -14.87 -3.42 -0.77
CA ASN A 267 -16.02 -2.51 -0.69
C ASN A 267 -15.70 -1.17 -1.37
N ASP A 268 -16.32 -0.90 -2.52
CA ASP A 268 -16.09 0.31 -3.33
C ASP A 268 -16.41 1.64 -2.59
N LYS A 269 -17.12 1.57 -1.46
CA LYS A 269 -17.37 2.74 -0.61
C LYS A 269 -16.16 3.16 0.23
N MET A 270 -15.23 2.23 0.47
CA MET A 270 -14.02 2.46 1.26
C MET A 270 -12.87 2.86 0.34
N LYS A 271 -12.12 3.89 0.73
CA LYS A 271 -10.97 4.36 -0.05
C LYS A 271 -9.71 3.54 0.21
N GLY A 272 -9.54 3.07 1.45
CA GLY A 272 -8.45 2.21 1.87
C GLY A 272 -8.80 0.73 1.75
N LYS A 273 -7.77 -0.11 1.71
CA LYS A 273 -7.91 -1.57 1.70
C LYS A 273 -7.93 -2.14 3.11
N ILE A 274 -8.69 -3.22 3.31
CA ILE A 274 -8.72 -3.94 4.58
C ILE A 274 -8.51 -5.42 4.34
N VAL A 275 -7.59 -6.02 5.09
CA VAL A 275 -7.31 -7.46 5.07
C VAL A 275 -7.43 -8.02 6.48
N SER A 276 -8.05 -9.19 6.62
CA SER A 276 -8.00 -9.99 7.84
C SER A 276 -7.05 -11.16 7.66
N LEU A 277 -6.11 -11.27 8.60
CA LEU A 277 -5.27 -12.43 8.84
C LEU A 277 -5.83 -13.15 10.06
N ASN A 278 -6.45 -14.30 9.83
CA ASN A 278 -7.17 -15.06 10.84
C ASN A 278 -6.23 -15.91 11.71
N PHE A 279 -5.12 -15.34 12.14
CA PHE A 279 -4.25 -15.86 13.19
C PHE A 279 -3.84 -14.73 14.15
N TYR A 280 -3.38 -15.10 15.34
CA TYR A 280 -2.87 -14.16 16.33
C TYR A 280 -1.43 -13.72 15.97
N PRO A 281 -1.15 -12.41 15.77
CA PRO A 281 0.11 -11.97 15.17
C PRO A 281 1.41 -12.31 15.93
N PRO A 282 1.50 -12.25 17.27
CA PRO A 282 2.72 -12.63 17.97
C PRO A 282 3.14 -14.08 17.68
N SER A 283 4.42 -14.29 17.38
CA SER A 283 5.03 -15.56 17.02
C SER A 283 5.44 -16.37 18.26
N SER A 284 5.94 -17.58 18.03
CA SER A 284 6.53 -18.44 19.06
C SER A 284 7.77 -17.86 19.75
N ALA A 285 8.32 -16.73 19.27
CA ALA A 285 9.40 -16.04 19.95
C ALA A 285 8.94 -15.32 21.23
N SER A 286 7.69 -14.83 21.25
CA SER A 286 7.10 -14.16 22.41
C SER A 286 5.96 -14.95 23.07
N VAL A 287 5.29 -15.84 22.31
CA VAL A 287 4.18 -16.67 22.79
C VAL A 287 4.42 -18.10 22.36
N THR A 288 5.01 -18.92 23.23
CA THR A 288 5.51 -20.28 22.94
C THR A 288 4.55 -21.16 22.12
N ASP A 289 3.25 -21.07 22.36
CA ASP A 289 2.24 -21.91 21.70
C ASP A 289 1.68 -21.33 20.39
N SER A 290 2.19 -20.18 19.93
CA SER A 290 1.79 -19.53 18.67
C SER A 290 2.53 -20.11 17.46
N TRP A 291 2.29 -19.53 16.28
CA TRP A 291 2.94 -19.93 15.02
C TRP A 291 4.48 -19.83 15.14
N PRO A 292 5.26 -20.76 14.56
CA PRO A 292 6.71 -20.76 14.76
C PRO A 292 7.38 -19.52 14.18
N LYS A 293 8.27 -18.88 14.94
CA LYS A 293 9.02 -17.68 14.50
C LYS A 293 9.84 -17.85 13.22
N ASN A 294 10.15 -19.10 12.83
CA ASN A 294 10.90 -19.45 11.62
C ASN A 294 9.99 -19.95 10.48
N SER A 295 8.67 -19.81 10.61
CA SER A 295 7.68 -20.08 9.56
C SER A 295 7.35 -18.81 8.78
N ASP A 296 6.51 -18.91 7.75
CA ASP A 296 6.15 -17.80 6.86
C ASP A 296 5.10 -16.84 7.46
N GLY A 297 4.82 -16.91 8.78
CA GLY A 297 3.90 -15.99 9.45
C GLY A 297 4.34 -14.53 9.35
N GLY A 298 5.65 -14.27 9.46
CA GLY A 298 6.22 -12.93 9.26
C GLY A 298 6.06 -12.43 7.82
N LYS A 299 6.15 -13.31 6.82
CA LYS A 299 5.86 -12.99 5.41
C LYS A 299 4.40 -12.63 5.21
N LEU A 300 3.47 -13.42 5.76
CA LEU A 300 2.03 -13.11 5.70
C LEU A 300 1.71 -11.72 6.26
N LEU A 301 2.24 -11.38 7.44
CA LEU A 301 2.06 -10.05 8.05
C LEU A 301 2.66 -8.95 7.15
N CYS A 302 3.88 -9.16 6.65
CA CYS A 302 4.60 -8.20 5.81
C CYS A 302 3.89 -7.98 4.47
N ASN A 303 3.54 -9.04 3.77
CA ASN A 303 2.89 -9.00 2.46
C ASN A 303 1.49 -8.38 2.58
N ALA A 304 0.74 -8.70 3.63
CA ALA A 304 -0.55 -8.04 3.89
C ALA A 304 -0.41 -6.53 4.09
N LEU A 305 0.56 -6.08 4.91
CA LEU A 305 0.82 -4.65 5.10
C LEU A 305 1.28 -3.97 3.81
N LYS A 306 2.17 -4.60 3.04
CA LYS A 306 2.61 -4.11 1.72
C LYS A 306 1.47 -4.05 0.70
N TYR A 307 0.50 -4.95 0.81
CA TYR A 307 -0.65 -5.03 -0.08
C TYR A 307 -1.70 -3.96 0.24
N VAL A 308 -2.01 -3.76 1.52
CA VAL A 308 -3.00 -2.76 1.94
C VAL A 308 -2.45 -1.35 1.99
N ARG A 309 -1.11 -1.19 2.12
CA ARG A 309 -0.50 0.14 2.03
C ARG A 309 -0.97 0.78 0.75
N ILE A 310 -1.14 2.09 0.81
CA ILE A 310 -1.57 2.88 -0.32
C ILE A 310 -0.46 2.86 -1.35
N SER A 311 -0.52 1.87 -2.23
CA SER A 311 0.26 1.87 -3.43
C SER A 311 -0.46 2.86 -4.33
N THR A 312 0.22 3.97 -4.67
CA THR A 312 -0.12 4.78 -5.84
C THR A 312 -0.62 3.84 -6.92
N PRO A 313 -1.77 4.08 -7.57
CA PRO A 313 -2.24 3.18 -8.61
C PRO A 313 -1.07 2.92 -9.55
N SER A 314 -0.61 1.68 -9.63
CA SER A 314 0.28 1.20 -10.69
C SER A 314 -0.50 1.13 -12.01
N ALA A 315 -1.24 2.20 -12.30
CA ALA A 315 -1.88 2.49 -13.57
C ALA A 315 -0.92 3.30 -14.48
N ILE A 316 0.38 3.10 -14.31
CA ILE A 316 1.40 3.53 -15.30
C ILE A 316 1.86 2.33 -16.16
N GLN A 317 1.59 1.08 -15.75
CA GLN A 317 1.81 -0.07 -16.66
C GLN A 317 0.56 -0.55 -17.39
N SER A 318 -0.65 -0.35 -16.86
CA SER A 318 -1.88 -0.84 -17.51
C SER A 318 -2.60 0.20 -18.39
N ARG A 319 -2.17 1.46 -18.40
CA ARG A 319 -2.76 2.51 -19.27
C ARG A 319 -2.14 2.60 -20.65
N ASN A 320 -0.95 2.04 -20.86
CA ASN A 320 -0.32 1.99 -22.19
C ASN A 320 -0.97 0.94 -23.10
N ASN A 321 -1.69 -0.05 -22.54
CA ASN A 321 -2.34 -1.10 -23.33
C ASN A 321 -3.81 -0.81 -23.70
N LEU A 322 -4.40 0.30 -23.28
CA LEU A 322 -5.81 0.63 -23.55
C LEU A 322 -6.01 1.84 -24.47
N MET A 323 -4.94 2.49 -24.94
CA MET A 323 -5.02 3.54 -25.97
C MET A 323 -4.72 3.04 -27.40
N ILE A 324 -4.33 1.78 -27.58
CA ILE A 324 -4.02 1.23 -28.92
C ILE A 324 -5.28 0.73 -29.67
N ASP A 325 -6.39 0.46 -28.99
CA ASP A 325 -7.57 -0.18 -29.59
C ASP A 325 -8.74 0.76 -29.97
N GLN A 326 -8.59 2.09 -29.90
CA GLN A 326 -9.71 3.01 -30.20
C GLN A 326 -9.43 4.21 -31.12
N LEU A 327 -8.41 4.16 -31.99
CA LEU A 327 -8.34 5.11 -33.12
C LEU A 327 -8.85 4.48 -34.42
N PRO A 328 -9.74 5.15 -35.17
CA PRO A 328 -10.33 4.60 -36.38
C PRO A 328 -9.27 4.48 -37.48
N SER A 329 -9.32 3.38 -38.24
CA SER A 329 -8.46 3.12 -39.39
C SER A 329 -8.55 4.24 -40.43
N GLY A 330 -7.60 5.17 -40.38
CA GLY A 330 -7.42 6.24 -41.35
C GLY A 330 -6.96 5.69 -42.70
N SER A 331 -7.70 6.07 -43.73
CA SER A 331 -7.56 5.75 -45.14
C SER A 331 -6.14 5.92 -45.70
N SER A 332 -5.64 4.89 -46.38
CA SER A 332 -4.48 4.97 -47.25
C SER A 332 -4.79 5.75 -48.53
N THR A 333 -3.95 6.73 -48.81
CA THR A 333 -3.83 7.37 -50.12
C THR A 333 -3.27 6.37 -51.13
N SER A 334 -3.93 6.24 -52.28
CA SER A 334 -3.32 5.64 -53.48
C SER A 334 -3.29 6.70 -54.57
N SER A 335 -2.09 6.98 -55.07
CA SER A 335 -1.87 7.72 -56.31
C SER A 335 -1.77 6.70 -57.46
N SER A 336 -2.53 6.89 -58.54
CA SER A 336 -2.05 6.62 -59.89
C SER A 336 -2.96 7.22 -60.97
N ALA A 337 -2.29 7.75 -62.01
CA ALA A 337 -2.68 7.85 -63.42
C ALA A 337 -3.73 8.89 -63.90
N ILE A 338 -3.21 10.02 -64.37
CA ILE A 338 -3.30 10.60 -65.74
C ILE A 338 -4.09 9.67 -66.73
N SER A 339 -5.15 10.01 -67.48
CA SER A 339 -5.41 11.14 -68.42
C SER A 339 -6.87 11.03 -68.99
N PRO A 340 -7.30 11.72 -70.08
CA PRO A 340 -8.24 12.85 -70.08
C PRO A 340 -9.61 12.55 -70.77
N HIS A 341 -10.62 13.42 -70.61
CA HIS A 341 -11.49 13.91 -71.71
C HIS A 341 -12.62 14.85 -71.25
N LEU A 342 -12.62 16.04 -71.87
CA LEU A 342 -13.75 16.88 -72.32
C LEU A 342 -15.20 16.39 -72.04
N LYS A 343 -16.07 17.29 -71.55
CA LYS A 343 -17.04 18.05 -72.36
C LYS A 343 -17.91 19.01 -71.52
N LEU A 344 -17.95 20.25 -72.02
CA LEU A 344 -18.93 21.34 -71.89
C LEU A 344 -19.10 22.03 -70.52
#